data_AF-A0A524PPZ3-F1
#
_entry.id   AF-A0A524PPZ3-F1
#
_cell.length_a   1.000
_cell.length_b   1.000
_cell.length_c   1.000
_cell.angle_alpha   90.00
_cell.angle_beta   90.00
_cell.angle_gamma   90.00
#
_symmetry.space_group_name_H-M   'P 1'
#
loop_
_entity.id
_entity.type
_entity.pdbx_description
1 polymer ?
#
loop_
_entity_poly.entity_id
_entity_poly.type
_entity_poly.pdbx_seq_one_letter_code
_entity_poly.pdbx_strand_id
1 'polypeptide(L)'
;MTREPEAINIVERARMEILFAIKERLRFVTEGTGAPVRLKRVVINDRPAAGHEALRYFEINNVYLDDGDRLCGDMTGRDDRSNDGIIFGRELEGMAADDLKSVLDALYGMEWSVDLADFEGPLHVRRMGLQAFIMDAKAGISRALRRGA
;
A
#
# COMPACT_ATOMS: atom_id res chain seq x y z
N MET A 1 -39.37 -1.50 8.75
CA MET A 1 -38.53 -2.57 8.16
C MET A 1 -37.16 -1.98 7.89
N THR A 2 -36.24 -2.18 8.82
CA THR A 2 -34.87 -1.66 8.84
C THR A 2 -33.97 -2.57 7.99
N ARG A 3 -33.69 -2.16 6.75
CA ARG A 3 -32.71 -2.81 5.86
C ARG A 3 -31.27 -2.31 6.09
N GLU A 4 -30.96 -1.89 7.32
CA GLU A 4 -29.67 -1.28 7.66
C GLU A 4 -28.56 -2.24 8.16
N PRO A 5 -28.82 -3.44 8.73
CA PRO A 5 -27.72 -4.26 9.27
C PRO A 5 -26.93 -5.04 8.21
N GLU A 6 -27.51 -5.37 7.06
CA GLU A 6 -26.83 -6.18 6.02
C GLU A 6 -25.84 -5.36 5.21
N ALA A 7 -26.18 -4.11 4.85
CA ALA A 7 -25.31 -3.24 4.05
C ALA A 7 -24.03 -2.83 4.80
N ILE A 8 -24.15 -2.54 6.10
CA ILE A 8 -23.00 -2.23 6.97
C ILE A 8 -22.05 -3.43 7.03
N ASN A 9 -22.60 -4.65 7.14
CA ASN A 9 -21.81 -5.88 7.20
C ASN A 9 -21.02 -6.12 5.89
N ILE A 10 -21.62 -5.85 4.73
CA ILE A 10 -20.95 -6.01 3.43
C ILE A 10 -19.77 -5.04 3.28
N VAL A 11 -19.95 -3.78 3.66
CA VAL A 11 -18.89 -2.75 3.55
C VAL A 11 -17.73 -3.06 4.49
N GLU A 12 -18.02 -3.44 5.74
CA GLU A 12 -17.01 -3.83 6.72
C GLU A 12 -16.23 -5.07 6.27
N ARG A 13 -16.92 -6.06 5.71
CA ARG A 13 -16.28 -7.26 5.16
C ARG A 13 -15.36 -6.92 3.98
N ALA A 14 -15.83 -6.11 3.03
CA ALA A 14 -15.00 -5.68 1.91
C ALA A 14 -13.76 -4.91 2.40
N ARG A 15 -13.89 -4.05 3.43
CA ARG A 15 -12.75 -3.37 4.05
C ARG A 15 -11.73 -4.36 4.60
N MET A 16 -12.16 -5.37 5.36
CA MET A 16 -11.28 -6.40 5.89
C MET A 16 -10.57 -7.19 4.79
N GLU A 17 -11.28 -7.52 3.70
CA GLU A 17 -10.70 -8.22 2.54
C GLU A 17 -9.62 -7.36 1.84
N ILE A 18 -9.86 -6.05 1.68
CA ILE A 18 -8.88 -5.10 1.14
C ILE A 18 -7.66 -5.02 2.05
N LEU A 19 -7.84 -4.87 3.37
CA LEU A 19 -6.74 -4.82 4.34
C LEU A 19 -5.88 -6.08 4.27
N PHE A 20 -6.52 -7.25 4.24
CA PHE A 20 -5.82 -8.52 4.11
C PHE A 20 -4.98 -8.56 2.83
N ALA A 21 -5.56 -8.16 1.68
CA ALA A 21 -4.86 -8.12 0.41
C ALA A 21 -3.66 -7.16 0.40
N ILE A 22 -3.77 -5.99 1.06
CA ILE A 22 -2.65 -5.05 1.23
C ILE A 22 -1.54 -5.71 2.04
N LYS A 23 -1.85 -6.28 3.20
CA LYS A 23 -0.85 -6.90 4.08
C LYS A 23 -0.13 -8.05 3.38
N GLU A 24 -0.85 -8.92 2.69
CA GLU A 24 -0.25 -10.00 1.90
C GLU A 24 0.67 -9.46 0.80
N ARG A 25 0.22 -8.42 0.10
CA ARG A 25 1.02 -7.81 -0.97
C ARG A 25 2.30 -7.19 -0.42
N LEU A 26 2.25 -6.51 0.72
CA LEU A 26 3.42 -5.95 1.39
C LEU A 26 4.41 -7.03 1.80
N ARG A 27 3.95 -8.10 2.45
CA ARG A 27 4.80 -9.24 2.81
C ARG A 27 5.46 -9.86 1.57
N PHE A 28 4.72 -9.97 0.48
CA PHE A 28 5.23 -10.48 -0.79
C PHE A 28 6.32 -9.58 -1.39
N VAL A 29 6.11 -8.25 -1.47
CA VAL A 29 7.09 -7.36 -2.10
C VAL A 29 8.31 -7.06 -1.22
N THR A 30 8.17 -7.22 0.09
CA THR A 30 9.25 -6.98 1.06
C THR A 30 10.03 -8.23 1.44
N GLU A 31 9.61 -9.45 1.02
CA GLU A 31 10.24 -10.77 1.26
C GLU A 31 11.11 -10.85 2.53
N GLY A 32 10.52 -10.61 3.70
CA GLY A 32 11.19 -10.78 5.00
C GLY A 32 12.12 -9.64 5.43
N THR A 33 12.20 -8.55 4.66
CA THR A 33 12.93 -7.34 5.06
C THR A 33 12.11 -6.44 5.98
N GLY A 34 10.77 -6.48 5.88
CA GLY A 34 9.89 -5.54 6.57
C GLY A 34 10.08 -4.08 6.13
N ALA A 35 10.83 -3.85 5.05
CA ALA A 35 11.20 -2.52 4.61
C ALA A 35 9.97 -1.73 4.11
N PRO A 36 9.90 -0.41 4.37
CA PRO A 36 8.80 0.40 3.87
C PRO A 36 8.70 0.41 2.35
N VAL A 37 7.48 0.31 1.84
CA VAL A 37 7.17 0.42 0.42
C VAL A 37 6.75 1.85 0.14
N ARG A 38 7.55 2.57 -0.63
CA ARG A 38 7.22 3.93 -1.08
C ARG A 38 6.21 3.87 -2.20
N LEU A 39 5.10 4.58 -2.03
CA LEU A 39 4.03 4.69 -3.02
C LEU A 39 4.17 6.00 -3.78
N LYS A 40 3.79 6.03 -5.06
CA LYS A 40 3.67 7.29 -5.80
C LYS A 40 2.22 7.77 -5.76
N ARG A 41 2.02 9.01 -5.29
CA ARG A 41 0.80 9.82 -5.51
C ARG A 41 -0.49 9.22 -4.96
N VAL A 42 -0.43 8.56 -3.80
CA VAL A 42 -1.64 8.09 -3.11
C VAL A 42 -2.14 9.20 -2.20
N VAL A 43 -3.22 9.87 -2.59
CA VAL A 43 -3.85 10.93 -1.80
C VAL A 43 -5.12 10.40 -1.17
N ILE A 44 -5.24 10.58 0.15
CA ILE A 44 -6.38 10.11 0.92
C ILE A 44 -7.12 11.28 1.56
N ASN A 45 -8.37 11.05 1.94
CA ASN A 45 -9.21 12.03 2.60
C ASN A 45 -9.33 11.70 4.09
N ASP A 46 -8.67 12.49 4.94
CA ASP A 46 -8.83 12.35 6.37
C ASP A 46 -10.06 13.14 6.82
N ARG A 47 -11.15 12.41 7.08
CA ARG A 47 -12.33 12.99 7.72
C ARG A 47 -12.12 12.92 9.23
N PRO A 48 -11.84 14.03 9.93
CA PRO A 48 -11.77 14.00 11.38
C PRO A 48 -13.11 13.53 11.95
N ALA A 49 -13.05 12.51 12.80
CA ALA A 49 -14.19 12.07 13.58
C ALA A 49 -14.58 13.19 14.56
N ALA A 50 -15.60 13.95 14.19
CA ALA A 50 -16.22 15.05 14.94
C ALA A 50 -15.41 16.37 15.02
N GLY A 51 -16.03 17.46 14.52
CA GLY A 51 -15.86 18.80 15.08
C GLY A 51 -15.17 19.87 14.22
N HIS A 52 -14.50 19.55 13.11
CA HIS A 52 -13.91 20.56 12.23
C HIS A 52 -14.21 20.28 10.76
N GLU A 53 -14.90 21.23 10.10
CA GLU A 53 -15.50 21.15 8.76
C GLU A 53 -14.52 21.17 7.57
N ALA A 54 -13.21 21.17 7.79
CA ALA A 54 -12.23 21.18 6.70
C ALA A 54 -11.83 19.75 6.31
N LEU A 55 -12.10 19.37 5.06
CA LEU A 55 -11.53 18.18 4.44
C LEU A 55 -10.01 18.33 4.44
N ARG A 56 -9.29 17.33 4.99
CA ARG A 56 -7.82 17.31 4.98
C ARG A 56 -7.35 16.23 4.03
N TYR A 57 -6.45 16.62 3.14
CA TYR A 57 -5.85 15.69 2.18
C TYR A 57 -4.42 15.39 2.59
N PHE A 58 -4.11 14.10 2.64
CA PHE A 58 -2.77 13.61 2.93
C PHE A 58 -2.27 12.76 1.79
N GLU A 59 -1.02 12.96 1.40
CA GLU A 59 -0.31 12.04 0.51
C GLU A 59 0.42 10.98 1.33
N ILE A 60 0.14 9.71 1.07
CA ILE A 60 0.85 8.57 1.68
C ILE A 60 2.15 8.38 0.91
N ASN A 61 3.27 8.61 1.60
CA ASN A 61 4.61 8.49 1.03
C ASN A 61 5.11 7.05 1.05
N ASN A 62 4.82 6.34 2.14
CA ASN A 62 5.20 4.94 2.30
C ASN A 62 4.16 4.19 3.12
N VAL A 63 4.18 2.87 2.98
CA VAL A 63 3.38 1.92 3.75
C VAL A 63 4.25 0.76 4.21
N TYR A 64 3.98 0.27 5.41
CA TYR A 64 4.73 -0.83 6.02
C TYR A 64 3.87 -1.57 7.04
N LEU A 65 4.35 -2.75 7.45
CA LEU A 65 3.79 -3.49 8.58
C LEU A 65 4.67 -3.24 9.80
N ASP A 66 4.08 -2.87 10.93
CA ASP A 66 4.81 -2.77 12.18
C ASP A 66 5.06 -4.16 12.81
N ASP A 67 5.77 -4.19 13.94
CA ASP A 67 6.07 -5.44 14.68
C ASP A 67 4.81 -6.20 15.15
N GLY A 68 3.67 -5.50 15.23
CA GLY A 68 2.37 -6.04 15.62
C GLY A 68 1.51 -6.48 14.42
N ASP A 69 2.07 -6.53 13.21
CA ASP A 69 1.36 -6.79 11.97
C ASP A 69 0.27 -5.76 11.63
N ARG A 70 0.41 -4.53 12.14
CA ARG A 70 -0.51 -3.43 11.83
C ARG A 70 -0.05 -2.70 10.59
N LEU A 71 -1.02 -2.36 9.73
CA LEU A 71 -0.75 -1.57 8.54
C LEU A 71 -0.55 -0.10 8.91
N CYS A 72 0.67 0.39 8.69
CA CYS A 72 1.08 1.75 8.99
C CYS A 72 1.57 2.47 7.73
N GLY A 73 1.60 3.80 7.77
CA GLY A 73 2.21 4.59 6.72
C GLY A 73 2.58 6.01 7.15
N ASP A 74 3.58 6.56 6.46
CA ASP A 74 3.99 7.95 6.62
C ASP A 74 3.26 8.83 5.60
N MET A 75 2.87 10.02 6.04
CA MET A 75 1.98 10.89 5.30
C MET A 75 2.45 12.33 5.34
N THR A 76 2.11 13.10 4.31
CA THR A 76 2.37 14.54 4.27
C THR A 76 1.10 15.28 3.90
N GLY A 77 0.79 16.36 4.62
CA GLY A 77 -0.33 17.23 4.28
C GLY A 77 -0.16 17.81 2.88
N ARG A 78 -1.22 17.75 2.08
CA ARG A 78 -1.21 18.24 0.70
C ARG A 78 -1.86 19.61 0.55
N ASP A 79 -2.44 20.14 1.61
CA ASP A 79 -3.22 21.37 1.56
C ASP A 79 -2.33 22.58 1.88
N ASP A 80 -2.22 23.54 0.97
CA ASP A 80 -1.40 24.77 1.15
C ASP A 80 -1.90 25.65 2.31
N ARG A 81 -3.12 25.39 2.81
CA ARG A 81 -3.81 26.22 3.81
C ARG A 81 -3.56 25.78 5.24
N SER A 82 -3.10 24.55 5.45
CA SER A 82 -2.74 24.01 6.76
C SER A 82 -1.29 23.59 6.71
N ASN A 83 -0.52 23.99 7.73
CA ASN A 83 0.84 23.47 7.96
C ASN A 83 0.74 22.03 8.50
N ASP A 84 -0.04 21.18 7.81
CA ASP A 84 -0.24 19.78 8.13
C ASP A 84 1.09 19.10 7.83
N GLY A 85 1.92 19.02 8.86
CA GLY A 85 3.27 18.50 8.80
C GLY A 85 3.32 17.03 8.39
N ILE A 86 4.53 16.47 8.45
CA ILE A 86 4.75 15.06 8.16
C ILE A 86 4.23 14.24 9.35
N ILE A 87 3.32 13.30 9.08
CA ILE A 87 2.80 12.33 10.06
C ILE A 87 3.54 11.02 9.82
N PHE A 88 4.22 10.51 10.85
CA PHE A 88 4.95 9.26 10.78
C PHE A 88 4.16 8.12 11.44
N GLY A 89 4.19 6.94 10.83
CA GLY A 89 3.65 5.70 11.38
C GLY A 89 2.18 5.73 11.75
N ARG A 90 1.35 6.42 10.96
CA ARG A 90 -0.10 6.44 11.18
C ARG A 90 -0.68 5.06 10.84
N GLU A 91 -1.51 4.54 11.73
CA GLU A 91 -2.30 3.33 11.46
C GLU A 91 -3.34 3.60 10.36
N LEU A 92 -3.38 2.71 9.36
CA LEU A 92 -4.26 2.85 8.19
C LEU A 92 -5.50 1.94 8.27
N GLU A 93 -5.57 1.02 9.24
CA GLU A 93 -6.64 0.02 9.32
C GLU A 93 -8.03 0.62 9.58
N GLY A 94 -8.07 1.79 10.23
CA GLY A 94 -9.30 2.54 10.49
C GLY A 94 -9.79 3.41 9.32
N MET A 95 -9.12 3.38 8.17
CA MET A 95 -9.46 4.24 7.03
C MET A 95 -10.69 3.76 6.26
N ALA A 96 -11.26 4.65 5.45
CA ALA A 96 -12.36 4.29 4.56
C ALA A 96 -11.91 3.24 3.52
N ALA A 97 -12.84 2.37 3.11
CA ALA A 97 -12.56 1.31 2.15
C ALA A 97 -12.03 1.84 0.80
N ASP A 98 -12.49 3.02 0.37
CA ASP A 98 -12.04 3.66 -0.88
C ASP A 98 -10.58 4.14 -0.81
N ASP A 99 -10.15 4.66 0.33
CA ASP A 99 -8.76 5.07 0.53
C ASP A 99 -7.84 3.84 0.59
N LEU A 100 -8.29 2.79 1.29
CA LEU A 100 -7.58 1.51 1.33
C LEU A 100 -7.49 0.86 -0.07
N LYS A 101 -8.56 0.95 -0.87
CA LYS A 101 -8.54 0.52 -2.27
C LYS A 101 -7.49 1.27 -3.07
N SER A 102 -7.34 2.58 -2.85
CA SER A 102 -6.33 3.39 -3.55
C SER A 102 -4.90 2.96 -3.19
N VAL A 103 -4.65 2.60 -1.92
CA VAL A 103 -3.38 2.01 -1.47
C VAL A 103 -3.14 0.65 -2.15
N LEU A 104 -4.16 -0.21 -2.17
CA LEU A 104 -4.10 -1.51 -2.82
C LEU A 104 -3.78 -1.39 -4.32
N ASP A 105 -4.51 -0.53 -5.03
CA ASP A 105 -4.34 -0.29 -6.46
C ASP A 105 -2.92 0.23 -6.75
N ALA A 106 -2.35 1.08 -5.88
CA ALA A 106 -0.97 1.54 -6.00
C ALA A 106 0.06 0.41 -5.81
N LEU A 107 -0.17 -0.51 -4.87
CA LEU A 107 0.70 -1.68 -4.62
C LEU A 107 0.63 -2.75 -5.71
N TYR A 108 -0.50 -2.84 -6.42
CA TYR A 108 -0.65 -3.69 -7.61
C TYR A 108 -0.21 -2.98 -8.89
N GLY A 109 -0.13 -1.64 -8.86
CA GLY A 109 0.54 -0.85 -9.87
C GLY A 109 2.04 -1.16 -9.95
N MET A 110 2.70 -0.50 -10.91
CA MET A 110 4.15 -0.62 -11.12
C MET A 110 4.93 0.59 -10.55
N GLU A 111 4.25 1.50 -9.88
CA GLU A 111 4.76 2.80 -9.47
C GLU A 111 5.11 2.87 -7.98
N TRP A 112 5.83 1.86 -7.47
CA TRP A 112 6.33 1.81 -6.10
C TRP A 112 7.80 1.39 -6.05
N SER A 113 8.44 1.62 -4.90
CA SER A 113 9.82 1.18 -4.65
C SER A 113 10.00 0.76 -3.19
N VAL A 114 10.77 -0.29 -2.93
CA VAL A 114 11.11 -0.69 -1.56
C VAL A 114 12.30 0.14 -1.07
N ASP A 115 12.15 0.74 0.11
CA ASP A 115 13.21 1.51 0.74
C ASP A 115 14.15 0.61 1.54
N LEU A 116 15.26 0.23 0.93
CA LEU A 116 16.28 -0.62 1.55
C LEU A 116 17.44 0.21 2.14
N ALA A 117 17.31 1.54 2.26
CA ALA A 117 18.41 2.42 2.66
C ALA A 117 19.03 2.05 4.01
N ASP A 118 18.20 1.55 4.94
CA ASP A 118 18.62 1.19 6.30
C ASP A 118 18.73 -0.34 6.52
N PHE A 119 18.56 -1.16 5.47
CA PHE A 119 18.60 -2.62 5.59
C PHE A 119 20.02 -3.16 5.36
N GLU A 120 20.80 -3.30 6.45
CA GLU A 120 22.06 -4.06 6.47
C GLU A 120 21.79 -5.58 6.50
N GLY A 121 21.15 -6.11 5.46
CA GLY A 121 20.92 -7.54 5.31
C GLY A 121 22.13 -8.30 4.74
N PRO A 122 22.34 -9.58 5.10
CA PRO A 122 23.40 -10.39 4.51
C PRO A 122 23.24 -10.48 3.00
N LEU A 123 24.35 -10.34 2.27
CA LEU A 123 24.51 -10.25 0.80
C LEU A 123 23.77 -11.33 -0.05
N HIS A 124 23.09 -12.29 0.56
CA HIS A 124 22.38 -13.38 -0.10
C HIS A 124 20.96 -13.03 -0.58
N VAL A 125 20.30 -12.00 -0.02
CA VAL A 125 18.96 -11.57 -0.49
C VAL A 125 19.04 -10.64 -1.71
N ARG A 126 20.18 -9.94 -1.92
CA ARG A 126 20.38 -9.03 -3.05
C ARG A 126 20.34 -9.69 -4.45
N ARG A 127 20.38 -11.02 -4.54
CA ARG A 127 20.40 -11.74 -5.83
C ARG A 127 19.02 -12.16 -6.36
N MET A 128 17.96 -12.14 -5.56
CA MET A 128 16.61 -12.52 -6.03
C MET A 128 15.88 -11.38 -6.76
N GLY A 129 16.15 -10.12 -6.41
CA GLY A 129 15.53 -8.95 -7.06
C GLY A 129 15.88 -8.78 -8.55
N LEU A 130 17.08 -9.22 -8.98
CA LEU A 130 17.47 -9.22 -10.40
C LEU A 130 16.92 -10.42 -11.18
N GLN A 131 16.67 -11.56 -10.52
CA GLN A 131 16.09 -12.73 -11.19
C GLN A 131 14.62 -12.54 -11.54
N ALA A 132 13.83 -11.84 -10.72
CA ALA A 132 12.43 -11.53 -11.02
C ALA A 132 12.30 -10.65 -12.28
N PHE A 133 13.17 -9.64 -12.44
CA PHE A 133 13.22 -8.81 -13.66
C PHE A 133 13.68 -9.58 -14.91
N ILE A 134 14.62 -10.54 -14.77
CA ILE A 134 15.13 -11.32 -15.92
C ILE A 134 14.15 -12.44 -16.32
N MET A 135 13.41 -13.02 -15.37
CA MET A 135 12.43 -14.07 -15.66
C MET A 135 11.18 -13.54 -16.37
N ASP A 136 10.73 -12.32 -16.08
CA ASP A 136 9.62 -11.70 -16.80
C ASP A 136 9.97 -11.39 -18.26
N ALA A 137 11.22 -10.97 -18.51
CA ALA A 137 11.74 -10.77 -19.87
C ALA A 137 11.86 -12.09 -20.67
N LYS A 138 12.15 -13.23 -20.03
CA LYS A 138 12.20 -14.54 -20.71
C LYS A 138 10.82 -15.19 -20.91
N ALA A 139 9.84 -14.88 -20.06
CA ALA A 139 8.46 -15.37 -20.21
C ALA A 139 7.75 -14.75 -21.43
N GLY A 140 8.09 -13.51 -21.80
CA GLY A 140 7.59 -12.83 -23.01
C GLY A 140 8.17 -13.39 -24.32
N ILE A 141 9.47 -13.70 -24.36
CA ILE A 141 10.12 -14.22 -25.58
C ILE A 141 9.67 -15.65 -25.89
N SER A 142 9.38 -16.45 -24.87
CA SER A 142 8.94 -17.85 -25.03
C SER A 142 7.53 -17.98 -25.62
N ARG A 143 6.66 -16.97 -25.50
CA ARG A 143 5.33 -16.98 -26.15
C ARG A 143 5.36 -16.53 -27.60
N ALA A 144 6.33 -15.70 -28.00
CA ALA A 144 6.48 -15.26 -29.39
C ALA A 144 6.98 -16.39 -30.32
N LEU A 145 7.79 -17.32 -29.80
CA LEU A 145 8.35 -18.44 -30.58
C LEU A 145 7.40 -19.62 -30.79
N ARG A 146 6.25 -19.70 -30.10
CA ARG A 146 5.31 -20.83 -30.21
C ARG A 146 4.12 -20.60 -31.14
N ARG A 147 4.04 -19.41 -31.78
CA ARG A 147 3.01 -19.08 -32.78
C ARG A 147 3.57 -18.83 -34.19
N GLY A 148 4.85 -19.12 -34.42
CA GLY A 148 5.49 -18.94 -35.71
C GLY A 148 6.69 -19.85 -35.90
N ALA A 149 6.45 -21.17 -35.90
CA ALA A 149 7.28 -22.20 -36.52
C ALA A 149 6.45 -23.49 -36.61
#